data_AF-X1CZX3-F1
#
_entry.id   AF-X1CZX3-F1
#
_cell.length_a   1.000
_cell.length_b   1.000
_cell.length_c   1.000
_cell.angle_alpha   90.00
_cell.angle_beta   90.00
_cell.angle_gamma   90.00
#
_symmetry.space_group_name_H-M   'P 1'
#
loop_
_entity.id
_entity.type
_entity.pdbx_description
1 polymer ?
#
loop_
_entity_poly.entity_id
_entity_poly.type
_entity_poly.pdbx_seq_one_letter_code
_entity_poly.pdbx_strand_id
1 'polypeptide(L)'
;MVFSSKTNTPYTQMFLTHIDEDGNDSPAILIPNATAANRAINIPEFVNIGYDDMTTIDAPAVAHYQYLGRGNDLMAERQYEKAIAAYRQVLEIEPTATRVSSNIGMCLIE
;
A
#
# COMPACT_ATOMS: atom_id res chain seq x y z
N MET A 1 2.88 -19.77 -13.76
CA MET A 1 2.61 -18.32 -13.80
C MET A 1 1.12 -18.07 -14.06
N VAL A 2 0.53 -17.11 -13.34
CA VAL A 2 -0.83 -16.62 -13.57
C VAL A 2 -0.74 -15.22 -14.18
N PHE A 3 -1.52 -14.93 -15.21
CA PHE A 3 -1.53 -13.61 -15.86
C PHE A 3 -2.92 -13.22 -16.36
N SER A 4 -3.12 -11.94 -16.62
CA SER A 4 -4.38 -11.40 -17.16
C SER A 4 -4.27 -11.07 -18.65
N SER A 5 -5.32 -11.33 -19.43
CA SER A 5 -5.40 -10.94 -20.84
C SER A 5 -6.84 -10.58 -21.26
N LYS A 6 -6.97 -9.86 -22.38
CA LYS A 6 -8.23 -9.50 -23.05
C LYS A 6 -8.33 -10.10 -24.46
N THR A 7 -7.50 -11.11 -24.78
CA THR A 7 -7.42 -11.65 -26.16
C THR A 7 -8.76 -12.18 -26.69
N ASN A 8 -9.58 -12.80 -25.85
CA ASN A 8 -10.82 -13.44 -26.32
C ASN A 8 -12.06 -12.55 -26.16
N THR A 9 -12.04 -11.54 -25.28
CA THR A 9 -13.19 -10.67 -24.98
C THR A 9 -12.73 -9.26 -24.59
N PRO A 10 -13.59 -8.22 -24.67
CA PRO A 10 -13.28 -6.89 -24.13
C PRO A 10 -12.98 -6.87 -22.62
N TYR A 11 -13.41 -7.89 -21.88
CA TYR A 11 -13.24 -8.01 -20.44
C TYR A 11 -11.93 -8.73 -20.08
N THR A 12 -11.36 -8.35 -18.94
CA THR A 12 -10.14 -8.99 -18.42
C THR A 12 -10.44 -10.42 -17.97
N GLN A 13 -9.66 -11.37 -18.49
CA GLN A 13 -9.70 -12.78 -18.15
C GLN A 13 -8.36 -13.23 -17.57
N MET A 14 -8.39 -14.30 -16.78
CA MET A 14 -7.21 -14.88 -16.16
C MET A 14 -6.79 -16.16 -16.85
N PHE A 15 -5.49 -16.33 -16.99
CA PHE A 15 -4.89 -17.50 -17.59
C PHE A 15 -3.81 -18.08 -16.68
N LEU A 16 -3.69 -19.40 -16.70
CA LEU A 16 -2.64 -20.16 -16.02
C LEU A 16 -1.76 -20.82 -17.06
N THR A 17 -0.45 -20.70 -16.89
CA THR A 17 0.56 -21.46 -17.65
C THR A 17 1.61 -22.04 -16.70
N HIS A 18 2.14 -23.21 -17.03
CA HIS A 18 3.34 -23.75 -16.42
C HIS A 18 4.58 -23.18 -17.12
N ILE A 19 5.58 -22.75 -16.34
CA ILE A 19 6.91 -22.37 -16.83
C ILE A 19 7.88 -23.43 -16.33
N ASP A 20 8.61 -24.09 -17.22
CA ASP A 20 9.60 -25.12 -16.87
C ASP A 20 10.95 -24.54 -16.43
N GLU A 21 11.91 -25.42 -16.10
CA GLU A 21 13.25 -25.04 -15.63
C GLU A 21 14.08 -24.27 -16.67
N ASP A 22 13.79 -24.47 -17.96
CA ASP A 22 14.44 -23.77 -19.08
C ASP A 22 13.74 -22.44 -19.43
N GLY A 23 12.61 -22.15 -18.78
CA GLY A 23 11.83 -20.93 -18.97
C GLY A 23 10.79 -21.00 -20.09
N ASN A 24 10.51 -22.19 -20.63
CA ASN A 24 9.47 -22.35 -21.65
C ASN A 24 8.08 -22.42 -21.02
N ASP A 25 7.11 -21.76 -21.63
CA ASP A 25 5.73 -21.78 -21.18
C ASP A 25 4.89 -22.85 -21.91
N SER A 26 3.98 -23.46 -21.17
CA SER A 26 2.91 -24.30 -21.74
C SER A 26 1.81 -23.44 -22.38
N PRO A 27 0.99 -23.98 -23.30
CA PRO A 27 -0.23 -23.30 -23.76
C PRO A 27 -1.10 -22.87 -22.57
N ALA A 28 -1.39 -21.58 -22.49
CA ALA A 28 -2.12 -21.02 -21.35
C ALA A 28 -3.60 -21.46 -21.34
N ILE A 29 -4.10 -21.85 -20.17
CA ILE A 29 -5.49 -22.24 -19.96
C ILE A 29 -6.28 -21.14 -19.26
N LEU A 30 -7.53 -20.95 -19.66
CA LEU A 30 -8.45 -20.01 -19.01
C LEU A 30 -8.78 -20.47 -17.59
N ILE A 31 -8.72 -19.56 -16.62
CA ILE A 31 -9.27 -19.75 -15.29
C ILE A 31 -10.70 -19.18 -15.30
N PRO A 32 -11.74 -20.02 -15.40
CA PRO A 32 -13.12 -19.54 -15.48
C PRO A 32 -13.54 -18.91 -14.15
N ASN A 33 -14.46 -17.95 -14.20
CA ASN A 33 -15.05 -17.30 -13.02
C ASN A 33 -14.04 -16.63 -12.07
N ALA A 34 -12.82 -16.33 -12.53
CA ALA A 34 -11.81 -15.59 -11.77
C ALA A 34 -12.17 -14.10 -11.56
N THR A 35 -13.14 -13.59 -12.32
CA THR A 35 -13.63 -12.21 -12.25
C THR A 35 -15.10 -12.23 -11.84
N ALA A 36 -15.40 -11.90 -10.58
CA ALA A 36 -16.77 -11.50 -10.25
C ALA A 36 -17.06 -10.16 -10.94
N ALA A 37 -18.26 -9.97 -11.49
CA ALA A 37 -18.62 -8.80 -12.30
C ALA A 37 -18.40 -7.45 -11.61
N ASN A 38 -18.29 -7.44 -10.29
CA ASN A 38 -18.12 -6.26 -9.44
C ASN A 38 -16.86 -6.31 -8.56
N ARG A 39 -15.89 -7.18 -8.85
CA ARG A 39 -14.63 -7.25 -8.08
C ARG A 39 -13.42 -7.21 -9.00
N ALA A 40 -12.39 -6.49 -8.57
CA ALA A 40 -11.08 -6.61 -9.17
C ALA A 40 -10.54 -8.03 -8.96
N ILE A 41 -9.83 -8.54 -9.96
CA ILE A 41 -9.10 -9.79 -9.84
C ILE A 41 -7.84 -9.50 -9.05
N ASN A 42 -7.61 -10.22 -7.96
CA ASN A 42 -6.37 -10.14 -7.21
C ASN A 42 -5.43 -11.27 -7.67
N ILE A 43 -4.23 -10.91 -8.13
CA ILE A 43 -3.15 -11.86 -8.40
C ILE A 43 -2.16 -11.68 -7.25
N PRO A 44 -2.20 -12.52 -6.21
CA PRO A 44 -1.17 -12.44 -5.19
C PRO A 44 0.17 -12.77 -5.83
N GLU A 45 1.13 -11.85 -5.74
CA GLU A 45 2.53 -12.17 -6.03
C GLU A 45 3.06 -13.08 -4.91
N PHE A 46 3.46 -14.29 -5.29
CA PHE A 46 4.08 -15.22 -4.36
C PHE A 46 5.59 -15.00 -4.37
N VAL A 47 6.16 -14.78 -3.19
CA VAL A 47 7.60 -14.85 -2.95
C VAL A 47 7.85 -16.11 -2.12
N ASN A 48 8.84 -16.90 -2.51
CA ASN A 48 9.21 -18.13 -1.81
C ASN A 48 10.04 -17.82 -0.55
N ILE A 49 9.39 -17.32 0.48
CA ILE A 49 9.98 -17.02 1.79
C ILE A 49 9.19 -17.73 2.89
N GLY A 50 9.81 -17.94 4.05
CA GLY A 50 9.16 -18.52 5.21
C GLY A 50 8.04 -17.61 5.73
N TYR A 51 7.08 -18.19 6.46
CA TYR A 51 5.95 -17.44 7.02
C TYR A 51 6.40 -16.27 7.91
N ASP A 52 7.45 -16.48 8.71
CA ASP A 52 8.01 -15.48 9.62
C ASP A 52 8.98 -14.50 8.94
N ASP A 53 9.33 -14.72 7.67
CA ASP A 53 10.23 -13.84 6.93
C ASP A 53 9.52 -12.57 6.43
N MET A 54 8.18 -12.59 6.40
CA MET A 54 7.32 -11.51 5.89
C MET A 54 6.56 -10.78 7.01
N THR A 55 7.25 -10.54 8.13
CA THR A 55 6.65 -9.97 9.36
C THR A 55 6.30 -8.48 9.28
N THR A 56 6.92 -7.73 8.38
CA THR A 56 6.68 -6.29 8.22
C THR A 56 6.77 -5.86 6.76
N ILE A 57 5.82 -5.03 6.34
CA ILE A 57 5.88 -4.32 5.05
C ILE A 57 6.22 -2.87 5.36
N ASP A 58 7.44 -2.44 5.01
CA ASP A 58 7.79 -1.02 5.08
C ASP A 58 7.18 -0.30 3.88
N ALA A 59 6.50 0.80 4.14
CA ALA A 59 5.87 1.64 3.13
C ALA A 59 6.23 3.11 3.40
N PRO A 60 7.45 3.53 3.04
CA PRO A 60 7.97 4.87 3.37
C PRO A 60 7.07 6.00 2.86
N ALA A 61 6.43 5.79 1.71
CA ALA A 61 5.49 6.74 1.11
C ALA A 61 4.30 7.07 2.01
N VAL A 62 3.90 6.15 2.91
CA VAL A 62 2.79 6.35 3.86
C VAL A 62 3.25 6.56 5.30
N ALA A 63 4.56 6.60 5.56
CA ALA A 63 5.11 6.82 6.90
C ALA A 63 4.64 8.16 7.51
N HIS A 64 4.42 9.17 6.67
CA HIS A 64 3.88 10.48 7.08
C HIS A 64 2.50 10.38 7.75
N TYR A 65 1.66 9.40 7.39
CA TYR A 65 0.36 9.17 8.06
C TYR A 65 0.52 8.73 9.51
N GLN A 66 1.56 7.96 9.84
CA GLN A 66 1.84 7.52 11.20
C GLN A 66 2.26 8.70 12.08
N TYR A 67 3.17 9.54 11.58
CA TYR A 67 3.60 10.76 12.29
C TYR A 67 2.45 11.75 12.48
N LEU A 68 1.60 11.90 11.46
CA LEU A 68 0.41 12.73 11.55
C LEU A 68 -0.58 12.21 12.59
N GLY A 69 -0.88 10.90 12.58
CA GLY A 69 -1.76 10.27 13.56
C GLY A 69 -1.26 10.49 14.99
N ARG A 70 0.03 10.21 15.23
CA ARG A 70 0.68 10.46 16.51
C ARG A 70 0.61 11.93 16.95
N GLY A 71 0.80 12.88 16.02
CA GLY A 71 0.68 14.29 16.31
C GLY A 71 -0.74 14.69 16.73
N ASN A 72 -1.76 14.12 16.08
CA ASN A 72 -3.17 14.36 16.43
C ASN A 72 -3.52 13.78 17.81
N ASP A 73 -3.03 12.58 18.12
CA ASP A 73 -3.25 11.94 19.44
C ASP A 73 -2.60 12.77 20.56
N LEU A 74 -1.36 13.22 20.36
CA LEU A 74 -0.66 14.09 21.31
C LEU A 74 -1.33 15.46 21.47
N MET A 75 -1.90 16.01 20.39
CA MET A 75 -2.74 17.21 20.46
C MET A 75 -3.98 17.00 21.32
N ALA A 76 -4.67 15.88 21.15
CA ALA A 76 -5.85 15.54 21.96
C ALA A 76 -5.49 15.39 23.45
N GLU A 77 -4.29 14.89 23.73
CA GLU A 77 -3.73 14.79 25.08
C GLU A 77 -3.14 16.11 25.63
N ARG A 78 -3.23 17.22 24.87
CA ARG A 78 -2.62 18.53 25.21
C ARG A 78 -1.12 18.50 25.42
N GLN A 79 -0.42 17.52 24.83
CA GLN A 79 1.05 17.42 24.86
C GLN A 79 1.63 18.16 23.66
N TYR A 80 1.47 19.49 23.65
CA TYR A 80 1.69 20.34 22.47
C TYR A 80 3.12 20.27 21.92
N GLU A 81 4.14 20.26 22.78
CA GLU A 81 5.55 20.20 22.34
C GLU A 81 5.87 18.89 21.64
N LYS A 82 5.32 17.78 22.15
CA LYS A 82 5.49 16.46 21.52
C LYS A 82 4.69 16.36 20.23
N ALA A 83 3.51 16.97 20.17
CA ALA A 83 2.71 17.04 18.96
C ALA A 83 3.45 17.79 17.85
N ILE A 84 4.04 18.96 18.18
CA ILE A 84 4.86 19.74 17.24
C ILE A 84 6.04 18.91 16.71
N ALA A 85 6.72 18.15 17.58
CA ALA A 85 7.81 17.28 17.15
C ALA A 85 7.34 16.20 16.16
N ALA A 86 6.19 15.56 16.42
CA ALA A 86 5.60 14.59 15.51
C ALA A 86 5.17 15.23 14.18
N TYR A 87 4.57 16.41 14.21
CA TYR A 87 4.18 17.14 13.00
C TYR A 87 5.38 17.58 12.15
N ARG A 88 6.52 17.93 12.76
CA ARG A 88 7.74 18.24 12.00
C ARG A 88 8.26 17.06 11.19
N GLN A 89 8.13 15.83 11.70
CA GLN A 89 8.48 14.62 10.95
C GLN A 89 7.60 14.44 9.72
N VAL A 90 6.34 14.87 9.76
CA VAL A 90 5.47 14.88 8.58
C VAL A 90 6.01 15.86 7.53
N LEU A 91 6.44 17.06 7.94
CA LEU A 91 6.98 18.09 7.03
C LEU A 91 8.35 17.73 6.44
N GLU A 92 9.12 16.86 7.09
CA GLU A 92 10.36 16.31 6.52
C GLU A 92 10.07 15.38 5.32
N ILE A 93 8.94 14.67 5.34
CA ILE A 93 8.53 13.75 4.26
C ILE A 93 7.69 14.48 3.20
N GLU A 94 6.75 15.31 3.64
CA GLU A 94 5.85 16.08 2.79
C GLU A 94 5.88 17.57 3.19
N PRO A 95 6.84 18.35 2.66
CA PRO A 95 7.00 19.77 3.00
C PRO A 95 5.79 20.64 2.64
N THR A 96 4.93 20.18 1.72
CA THR A 96 3.75 20.89 1.23
C THR A 96 2.47 20.56 2.01
N ALA A 97 2.55 19.76 3.08
CA ALA A 97 1.40 19.37 3.89
C ALA A 97 0.85 20.56 4.73
N THR A 98 0.12 21.48 4.08
CA THR A 98 -0.40 22.71 4.69
C THR A 98 -1.23 22.47 5.96
N ARG A 99 -2.00 21.38 5.99
CA ARG A 99 -2.76 20.95 7.19
C ARG A 99 -1.87 20.80 8.42
N VAL A 100 -0.66 20.28 8.25
CA VAL A 100 0.28 20.06 9.37
C VAL A 100 0.78 21.39 9.91
N SER A 101 1.08 22.34 9.03
CA SER A 101 1.46 23.71 9.42
C SER A 101 0.35 24.39 10.22
N SER A 102 -0.93 24.21 9.82
CA SER A 102 -2.07 24.70 10.59
C SER A 102 -2.16 24.05 11.98
N ASN A 103 -1.97 22.73 12.07
CA ASN A 103 -1.99 22.00 13.34
C ASN A 103 -0.85 22.46 14.28
N ILE A 104 0.36 22.68 13.76
CA ILE A 104 1.47 23.27 14.52
C ILE A 104 1.08 24.67 15.01
N GLY A 105 0.46 25.48 14.15
CA GLY A 105 -0.07 26.79 14.54
C GLY A 105 -1.03 26.71 15.73
N MET A 106 -1.95 25.73 15.72
CA MET A 106 -2.86 25.49 16.84
C MET A 106 -2.12 25.09 18.13
N CYS A 107 -1.08 24.25 18.02
CA CYS A 107 -0.25 23.87 19.17
C CYS A 107 0.41 25.07 19.84
N LEU A 108 0.76 26.11 19.07
CA LEU A 108 1.48 27.29 19.55
C LEU A 108 0.58 28.35 20.17
N ILE A 109 -0.74 28.23 20.00
CA ILE A 109 -1.74 29.16 20.54
C ILE A 109 -2.20 28.75 21.94
N GLU A 110 -2.21 27.45 22.22
CA GLU A 110 -2.60 26.87 23.52
C GLU A 110 -1.46 26.91 24.55
#